data_AF-A0A3D4KM80-F1
#
_entry.id   AF-A0A3D4KM80-F1
#
_cell.length_a   1.000
_cell.length_b   1.000
_cell.length_c   1.000
_cell.angle_alpha   90.00
_cell.angle_beta   90.00
_cell.angle_gamma   90.00
#
_symmetry.space_group_name_H-M   'P 1'
#
loop_
_entity.id
_entity.type
_entity.pdbx_description
1 polymer ?
#
loop_
_entity_poly.entity_id
_entity_poly.type
_entity_poly.pdbx_seq_one_letter_code
_entity_poly.pdbx_strand_id
1 'polypeptide(L)'
;MSISYTYDENNFPELFIPGSSLESLLLEFEESGAPGEHSDDNPGGINEGGFFTNGVGSGLAGDTYAMANNEGAFAFSATGDLSYNFADHALTGTLESLTLGSHLLNGEVVNDFITFTFDDPIVASHNGRGNEVHDIIWGLMNGSVEGADDSAGTGTNGGLLAVLDDAGLLGDAIPASVTGVSTSEFDFALAA
;
A
#
# COMPACT_ATOMS: atom_id res chain seq x y z
N MET A 1 6.30 2.64 -16.63
CA MET A 1 5.48 1.76 -15.78
C MET A 1 4.05 2.18 -15.98
N SER A 2 3.13 1.24 -16.20
CA SER A 2 1.70 1.51 -16.24
C SER A 2 1.08 1.05 -14.93
N ILE A 3 0.34 1.94 -14.28
CA ILE A 3 -0.33 1.70 -13.01
C ILE A 3 -1.78 2.15 -13.22
N SER A 4 -2.71 1.28 -12.84
CA SER A 4 -4.13 1.62 -12.77
C SER A 4 -4.61 1.48 -11.32
N TYR A 5 -5.71 2.14 -10.97
CA TYR A 5 -6.31 1.98 -9.66
C TYR A 5 -7.82 2.09 -9.71
N THR A 6 -8.48 1.42 -8.77
CA THR A 6 -9.91 1.54 -8.48
C THR A 6 -10.08 1.95 -7.04
N TYR A 7 -11.16 2.66 -6.72
CA TYR A 7 -11.42 3.13 -5.37
C TYR A 7 -12.89 3.02 -5.00
N ASP A 8 -13.18 2.93 -3.70
CA ASP A 8 -14.52 2.99 -3.12
C ASP A 8 -14.59 4.13 -2.12
N GLU A 9 -15.33 5.18 -2.47
CA GLU A 9 -15.46 6.36 -1.62
C GLU A 9 -16.18 6.09 -0.30
N ASN A 10 -16.96 5.01 -0.21
CA ASN A 10 -17.65 4.64 1.03
C ASN A 10 -16.68 4.26 2.13
N ASN A 11 -15.43 3.91 1.75
CA ASN A 11 -14.37 3.48 2.64
C ASN A 11 -13.24 4.52 2.76
N PHE A 12 -13.40 5.73 2.18
CA PHE A 12 -12.38 6.77 2.29
C PHE A 12 -12.11 7.15 3.76
N PRO A 13 -10.87 7.55 4.09
CA PRO A 13 -10.55 8.17 5.37
C PRO A 13 -11.51 9.32 5.68
N GLU A 14 -11.96 9.42 6.94
CA GLU A 14 -13.06 10.32 7.34
C GLU A 14 -12.83 11.80 6.98
N LEU A 15 -11.58 12.25 7.01
CA LEU A 15 -11.22 13.65 6.75
C LEU A 15 -10.84 13.91 5.29
N PHE A 16 -10.80 12.88 4.44
CA PHE A 16 -10.53 13.06 3.02
C PHE A 16 -11.66 13.84 2.36
N ILE A 17 -11.31 14.81 1.53
CA ILE A 17 -12.26 15.66 0.81
C ILE A 17 -12.32 15.19 -0.66
N PRO A 18 -13.44 14.57 -1.10
CA PRO A 18 -13.61 14.20 -2.50
C PRO A 18 -13.47 15.39 -3.45
N GLY A 19 -12.83 15.15 -4.59
CA GLY A 19 -12.40 16.16 -5.57
C GLY A 19 -10.98 16.68 -5.35
N SER A 20 -10.30 16.25 -4.27
CA SER A 20 -8.87 16.49 -4.04
C SER A 20 -8.01 15.50 -4.84
N SER A 21 -6.69 15.52 -4.63
CA SER A 21 -5.74 14.67 -5.37
C SER A 21 -5.60 13.26 -4.78
N LEU A 22 -5.10 12.32 -5.58
CA LEU A 22 -4.68 10.99 -5.14
C LEU A 22 -3.63 11.09 -4.02
N GLU A 23 -2.66 12.00 -4.16
CA GLU A 23 -1.69 12.29 -3.10
C GLU A 23 -2.38 12.68 -1.78
N SER A 24 -3.40 13.54 -1.84
CA SER A 24 -4.13 13.97 -0.64
C SER A 24 -4.87 12.81 0.03
N LEU A 25 -5.41 11.87 -0.75
CA LEU A 25 -6.08 10.68 -0.24
C LEU A 25 -5.08 9.78 0.52
N LEU A 26 -3.89 9.60 -0.04
CA LEU A 26 -2.86 8.73 0.54
C LEU A 26 -2.20 9.35 1.78
N LEU A 27 -1.98 10.66 1.79
CA LEU A 27 -1.46 11.37 2.97
C LEU A 27 -2.48 11.38 4.11
N GLU A 28 -3.77 11.49 3.82
CA GLU A 28 -4.81 11.35 4.85
C GLU A 28 -4.86 9.92 5.41
N PHE A 29 -4.64 8.90 4.58
CA PHE A 29 -4.50 7.53 5.04
C PHE A 29 -3.28 7.38 5.97
N GLU A 30 -2.15 7.98 5.64
CA GLU A 30 -0.96 8.01 6.51
C GLU A 30 -1.20 8.73 7.85
N GLU A 31 -1.91 9.86 7.88
CA GLU A 31 -2.31 10.55 9.12
C GLU A 31 -3.17 9.66 10.03
N SER A 32 -3.98 8.77 9.45
CA SER A 32 -4.77 7.78 10.19
C SER A 32 -3.97 6.51 10.59
N GLY A 33 -2.79 6.34 9.99
CA GLY A 33 -1.85 5.27 10.30
C GLY A 33 -1.25 5.42 11.69
N ALA A 34 -0.89 4.30 12.31
CA ALA A 34 -0.12 4.31 13.56
C ALA A 34 1.38 4.25 13.22
N PRO A 35 2.15 5.34 13.44
CA PRO A 35 3.59 5.34 13.17
C PRO A 35 4.30 4.32 14.07
N GLY A 36 5.14 3.49 13.47
CA GLY A 36 6.05 2.61 14.22
C GLY A 36 5.41 1.38 14.86
N GLU A 37 4.31 0.85 14.32
CA GLU A 37 3.76 -0.43 14.82
C GLU A 37 4.69 -1.64 14.59
N HIS A 38 5.59 -1.54 13.62
CA HIS A 38 6.69 -2.49 13.42
C HIS A 38 7.95 -2.08 14.23
N SER A 39 7.78 -1.82 15.52
CA SER A 39 8.87 -1.45 16.44
C SER A 39 8.79 -2.23 17.75
N ASP A 40 9.96 -2.51 18.34
CA ASP A 40 10.09 -3.08 19.69
C ASP A 40 9.43 -2.19 20.76
N ASP A 41 9.29 -0.89 20.48
CA ASP A 41 8.71 0.09 21.40
C ASP A 41 7.17 0.13 21.35
N ASN A 42 6.53 -0.63 20.46
CA ASN A 42 5.07 -0.74 20.41
C ASN A 42 4.53 -1.48 21.66
N PRO A 43 3.63 -0.87 22.47
CA PRO A 43 3.06 -1.52 23.66
C PRO A 43 2.36 -2.86 23.40
N GLY A 44 1.89 -3.11 22.17
CA GLY A 44 1.30 -4.36 21.73
C GLY A 44 2.30 -5.44 21.29
N GLY A 45 3.61 -5.12 21.27
CA GLY A 45 4.65 -5.90 20.61
C GLY A 45 4.80 -5.54 19.14
N ILE A 46 5.86 -6.05 18.49
CA ILE A 46 6.06 -5.85 17.04
C ILE A 46 4.90 -6.48 16.28
N ASN A 47 4.22 -5.68 15.47
CA ASN A 47 3.28 -6.16 14.48
C ASN A 47 4.04 -6.53 13.20
N GLU A 48 4.20 -7.82 12.94
CA GLU A 48 5.01 -8.34 11.82
C GLU A 48 4.18 -8.59 10.54
N GLY A 49 2.88 -8.31 10.56
CA GLY A 49 1.97 -8.71 9.49
C GLY A 49 1.99 -10.23 9.28
N GLY A 50 1.72 -10.68 8.04
CA GLY A 50 1.83 -12.08 7.69
C GLY A 50 1.79 -12.35 6.19
N PHE A 51 2.46 -13.43 5.78
CA PHE A 51 2.35 -13.97 4.43
C PHE A 51 1.19 -14.95 4.33
N PHE A 52 0.51 -14.92 3.18
CA PHE A 52 -0.58 -15.82 2.84
C PHE A 52 -0.34 -16.44 1.46
N THR A 53 -0.89 -17.64 1.26
CA THR A 53 -1.00 -18.30 -0.04
C THR A 53 -2.43 -18.80 -0.17
N ASN A 54 -3.18 -18.27 -1.14
CA ASN A 54 -4.62 -18.53 -1.29
C ASN A 54 -5.41 -18.31 0.01
N GLY A 55 -5.10 -17.22 0.72
CA GLY A 55 -5.76 -16.84 1.98
C GLY A 55 -5.39 -17.66 3.21
N VAL A 56 -4.36 -18.53 3.12
CA VAL A 56 -3.87 -19.32 4.25
C VAL A 56 -2.46 -18.88 4.61
N GLY A 57 -2.20 -18.65 5.91
CA GLY A 57 -0.88 -18.26 6.39
C GLY A 57 0.24 -19.20 5.92
N SER A 58 1.29 -18.65 5.32
CA SER A 58 2.31 -19.41 4.57
C SER A 58 3.76 -19.22 5.06
N GLY A 59 3.95 -18.54 6.19
CA GLY A 59 5.27 -18.39 6.81
C GLY A 59 6.00 -17.14 6.31
N LEU A 60 7.11 -17.32 5.59
CA LEU A 60 8.01 -16.24 5.15
C LEU A 60 7.92 -15.93 3.65
N ALA A 61 7.00 -16.55 2.93
CA ALA A 61 6.77 -16.30 1.51
C ALA A 61 5.31 -16.63 1.17
N GLY A 62 4.76 -15.98 0.16
CA GLY A 62 3.37 -16.16 -0.23
C GLY A 62 2.97 -15.34 -1.45
N ASP A 63 1.73 -15.54 -1.90
CA ASP A 63 1.14 -14.69 -2.93
C ASP A 63 0.69 -13.34 -2.39
N THR A 64 0.61 -13.21 -1.06
CA THR A 64 0.12 -12.01 -0.38
C THR A 64 0.93 -11.76 0.88
N TYR A 65 1.27 -10.50 1.14
CA TYR A 65 1.69 -10.00 2.44
C TYR A 65 0.70 -8.95 2.90
N ALA A 66 0.19 -9.09 4.12
CA ALA A 66 -0.80 -8.15 4.64
C ALA A 66 -0.51 -7.79 6.10
N MET A 67 -0.85 -6.56 6.46
CA MET A 67 -0.71 -6.04 7.81
C MET A 67 -1.81 -5.02 8.11
N ALA A 68 -2.25 -5.01 9.36
CA ALA A 68 -3.24 -4.08 9.87
C ALA A 68 -2.71 -3.42 11.13
N ASN A 69 -2.78 -2.10 11.18
CA ASN A 69 -2.36 -1.23 12.27
C ASN A 69 -3.55 -0.50 12.87
N ASN A 70 -3.37 0.11 14.04
CA ASN A 70 -4.35 0.94 14.73
C ASN A 70 -5.70 0.23 14.92
N GLU A 71 -5.65 -0.99 15.49
CA GLU A 71 -6.82 -1.87 15.66
C GLU A 71 -7.53 -2.22 14.33
N GLY A 72 -6.82 -2.10 13.21
CA GLY A 72 -7.32 -2.34 11.87
C GLY A 72 -7.94 -1.13 11.19
N ALA A 73 -7.84 0.09 11.74
CA ALA A 73 -8.21 1.31 11.03
C ALA A 73 -7.32 1.55 9.80
N PHE A 74 -6.05 1.13 9.88
CA PHE A 74 -5.11 1.12 8.77
C PHE A 74 -4.83 -0.33 8.39
N ALA A 75 -5.05 -0.71 7.15
CA ALA A 75 -4.72 -2.05 6.67
C ALA A 75 -4.24 -1.97 5.22
N PHE A 76 -3.30 -2.85 4.89
CA PHE A 76 -2.93 -3.07 3.50
C PHE A 76 -2.74 -4.55 3.20
N SER A 77 -2.91 -4.88 1.92
CA SER A 77 -2.60 -6.17 1.34
C SER A 77 -1.82 -5.97 0.05
N ALA A 78 -0.60 -6.52 0.01
CA ALA A 78 0.31 -6.50 -1.12
C ALA A 78 0.31 -7.89 -1.76
N THR A 79 -0.04 -7.98 -3.05
CA THR A 79 -0.17 -9.25 -3.78
C THR A 79 0.89 -9.36 -4.87
N GLY A 80 1.45 -10.55 -5.06
CA GLY A 80 2.43 -10.87 -6.10
C GLY A 80 3.15 -12.19 -5.79
N ASP A 81 4.45 -12.28 -6.02
CA ASP A 81 5.30 -13.39 -5.52
C ASP A 81 6.27 -12.79 -4.51
N LEU A 82 5.88 -12.82 -3.23
CA LEU A 82 6.58 -12.09 -2.17
C LEU A 82 7.30 -13.05 -1.24
N SER A 83 8.53 -12.69 -0.86
CA SER A 83 9.29 -13.46 0.13
C SER A 83 10.15 -12.56 1.02
N TYR A 84 10.28 -12.98 2.27
CA TYR A 84 11.15 -12.35 3.25
C TYR A 84 12.52 -13.03 3.28
N ASN A 85 13.55 -12.26 2.94
CA ASN A 85 14.93 -12.67 3.09
C ASN A 85 15.40 -12.39 4.53
N PHE A 86 15.44 -13.43 5.35
CA PHE A 86 15.83 -13.32 6.76
C PHE A 86 17.28 -12.86 6.95
N ALA A 87 18.19 -13.16 6.01
CA ALA A 87 19.60 -12.81 6.15
C ALA A 87 19.81 -11.29 6.04
N ASP A 88 19.09 -10.65 5.13
CA ASP A 88 19.18 -9.22 4.86
C ASP A 88 18.03 -8.42 5.50
N HIS A 89 17.08 -9.11 6.15
CA HIS A 89 15.86 -8.55 6.72
C HIS A 89 15.09 -7.68 5.70
N ALA A 90 14.89 -8.22 4.50
CA ALA A 90 14.29 -7.50 3.38
C ALA A 90 13.12 -8.27 2.77
N LEU A 91 12.07 -7.55 2.40
CA LEU A 91 11.01 -8.07 1.52
C LEU A 91 11.51 -8.00 0.08
N THR A 92 11.24 -9.06 -0.68
CA THR A 92 11.76 -9.24 -2.05
C THR A 92 10.71 -9.94 -2.91
N GLY A 93 10.95 -9.99 -4.22
CA GLY A 93 10.10 -10.68 -5.18
C GLY A 93 9.41 -9.72 -6.13
N THR A 94 8.13 -9.97 -6.42
CA THR A 94 7.30 -9.15 -7.31
C THR A 94 6.06 -8.64 -6.59
N LEU A 95 5.74 -7.36 -6.82
CA LEU A 95 4.52 -6.71 -6.35
C LEU A 95 3.65 -6.38 -7.57
N GLU A 96 2.47 -6.99 -7.63
CA GLU A 96 1.53 -6.92 -8.74
C GLU A 96 0.29 -6.07 -8.40
N SER A 97 -0.12 -6.08 -7.14
CA SER A 97 -1.24 -5.28 -6.64
C SER A 97 -1.00 -4.82 -5.21
N LEU A 98 -1.56 -3.67 -4.86
CA LEU A 98 -1.57 -3.15 -3.49
C LEU A 98 -2.95 -2.57 -3.17
N THR A 99 -3.59 -3.12 -2.14
CA THR A 99 -4.87 -2.63 -1.62
C THR A 99 -4.66 -1.94 -0.28
N LEU A 100 -5.24 -0.75 -0.12
CA LEU A 100 -5.25 0.01 1.13
C LEU A 100 -6.70 0.17 1.63
N GLY A 101 -6.87 0.15 2.94
CA GLY A 101 -8.20 0.18 3.54
C GLY A 101 -8.18 -0.02 5.04
N SER A 102 -9.26 -0.60 5.54
CA SER A 102 -9.38 -1.02 6.94
C SER A 102 -9.79 -2.49 7.06
N HIS A 103 -9.36 -3.08 8.17
CA HIS A 103 -9.52 -4.48 8.56
C HIS A 103 -8.90 -5.51 7.60
N LEU A 104 -8.48 -6.64 8.16
CA LEU A 104 -7.98 -7.77 7.40
C LEU A 104 -8.79 -9.04 7.68
N LEU A 105 -9.02 -9.81 6.64
CA LEU A 105 -9.54 -11.16 6.72
C LEU A 105 -8.75 -12.06 5.76
N ASN A 106 -8.05 -13.04 6.30
CA ASN A 106 -7.30 -14.04 5.51
C ASN A 106 -6.30 -13.41 4.51
N GLY A 107 -5.66 -12.30 4.87
CA GLY A 107 -4.71 -11.59 4.01
C GLY A 107 -5.34 -10.58 3.06
N GLU A 108 -6.66 -10.46 3.02
CA GLU A 108 -7.37 -9.46 2.21
C GLU A 108 -7.86 -8.29 3.05
N VAL A 109 -7.82 -7.08 2.49
CA VAL A 109 -8.43 -5.88 3.08
C VAL A 109 -9.94 -5.96 2.89
N VAL A 110 -10.70 -5.76 3.97
CA VAL A 110 -12.16 -5.95 3.94
C VAL A 110 -12.90 -4.70 3.48
N ASN A 111 -12.48 -3.54 3.97
CA ASN A 111 -13.03 -2.24 3.57
C ASN A 111 -11.95 -1.52 2.77
N ASP A 112 -11.76 -1.93 1.52
CA ASP A 112 -10.80 -1.31 0.63
C ASP A 112 -11.29 0.07 0.19
N PHE A 113 -10.41 1.06 0.28
CA PHE A 113 -10.72 2.39 -0.26
C PHE A 113 -10.02 2.62 -1.58
N ILE A 114 -8.87 1.97 -1.80
CA ILE A 114 -8.15 2.00 -3.07
C ILE A 114 -7.38 0.70 -3.30
N THR A 115 -7.37 0.24 -4.54
CA THR A 115 -6.53 -0.85 -5.01
C THR A 115 -5.75 -0.39 -6.24
N PHE A 116 -4.43 -0.49 -6.17
CA PHE A 116 -3.50 -0.26 -7.26
C PHE A 116 -3.18 -1.58 -7.96
N THR A 117 -3.19 -1.59 -9.28
CA THR A 117 -2.70 -2.70 -10.12
C THR A 117 -1.50 -2.20 -10.91
N PHE A 118 -0.37 -2.90 -10.77
CA PHE A 118 0.87 -2.63 -11.51
C PHE A 118 0.87 -3.51 -12.76
N ASP A 119 0.51 -2.95 -13.92
CA ASP A 119 0.44 -3.70 -15.19
C ASP A 119 1.80 -4.29 -15.57
N ASP A 120 2.87 -3.55 -15.24
CA ASP A 120 4.23 -4.04 -15.15
C ASP A 120 4.55 -4.22 -13.65
N PRO A 121 4.64 -5.46 -13.12
CA PRO A 121 4.90 -5.69 -11.71
C PRO A 121 6.18 -5.00 -11.24
N ILE A 122 6.16 -4.46 -10.02
CA ILE A 122 7.36 -3.92 -9.38
C ILE A 122 8.20 -5.12 -8.94
N VAL A 123 9.41 -5.23 -9.50
CA VAL A 123 10.34 -6.32 -9.19
C VAL A 123 11.44 -5.78 -8.30
N ALA A 124 11.70 -6.44 -7.18
CA ALA A 124 12.82 -6.10 -6.32
C ALA A 124 14.13 -6.09 -7.12
N SER A 125 14.80 -4.95 -7.19
CA SER A 125 16.06 -4.78 -7.93
C SER A 125 17.22 -5.61 -7.35
N HIS A 126 17.14 -5.97 -6.08
CA HIS A 126 18.05 -6.88 -5.38
C HIS A 126 17.40 -7.50 -4.14
N ASN A 127 18.09 -8.46 -3.50
CA ASN A 127 17.54 -9.21 -2.36
C ASN A 127 17.71 -8.56 -0.99
N GLY A 128 18.37 -7.40 -0.90
CA GLY A 128 18.58 -6.65 0.35
C GLY A 128 17.64 -5.46 0.51
N ARG A 129 17.77 -4.74 1.64
CA ARG A 129 17.06 -3.49 1.96
C ARG A 129 17.35 -2.39 0.93
N GLY A 130 16.42 -1.44 0.75
CA GLY A 130 16.52 -0.39 -0.27
C GLY A 130 16.06 -0.84 -1.66
N ASN A 131 15.42 -2.01 -1.77
CA ASN A 131 14.73 -2.37 -3.01
C ASN A 131 13.29 -1.84 -2.97
N GLU A 132 12.72 -1.64 -4.14
CA GLU A 132 11.43 -0.99 -4.35
C GLU A 132 10.28 -1.71 -3.62
N VAL A 133 10.25 -3.05 -3.68
CA VAL A 133 9.23 -3.86 -3.00
C VAL A 133 9.37 -3.72 -1.48
N HIS A 134 10.60 -3.77 -0.96
CA HIS A 134 10.86 -3.57 0.46
C HIS A 134 10.45 -2.18 0.93
N ASP A 135 10.86 -1.13 0.23
CA ASP A 135 10.67 0.25 0.70
C ASP A 135 9.18 0.63 0.73
N ILE A 136 8.40 0.17 -0.25
CA ILE A 136 6.93 0.33 -0.25
C ILE A 136 6.31 -0.39 0.94
N ILE A 137 6.55 -1.71 1.08
CA ILE A 137 5.88 -2.51 2.10
C ILE A 137 6.36 -2.08 3.49
N TRP A 138 7.65 -1.81 3.67
CA TRP A 138 8.21 -1.34 4.93
C TRP A 138 7.66 0.03 5.34
N GLY A 139 7.51 0.96 4.40
CA GLY A 139 6.80 2.22 4.65
C GLY A 139 5.42 1.98 5.22
N LEU A 140 4.62 1.14 4.55
CA LEU A 140 3.25 0.83 4.97
C LEU A 140 3.19 0.09 6.32
N MET A 141 4.15 -0.79 6.61
CA MET A 141 4.26 -1.42 7.94
C MET A 141 4.46 -0.39 9.05
N ASN A 142 5.05 0.76 8.71
CA ASN A 142 5.26 1.89 9.62
C ASN A 142 4.21 2.99 9.47
N GLY A 143 3.11 2.72 8.77
CA GLY A 143 2.00 3.66 8.59
C GLY A 143 2.29 4.80 7.61
N SER A 144 3.34 4.70 6.80
CA SER A 144 3.75 5.78 5.87
C SER A 144 3.66 5.36 4.41
N VAL A 145 3.04 6.20 3.58
CA VAL A 145 3.04 6.05 2.12
C VAL A 145 4.27 6.72 1.50
N GLU A 146 4.91 7.64 2.22
CA GLU A 146 6.18 8.28 1.85
C GLU A 146 7.39 7.35 2.01
N GLY A 147 7.27 6.35 2.90
CA GLY A 147 8.34 5.43 3.28
C GLY A 147 8.81 5.69 4.71
N ALA A 148 9.56 4.75 5.30
CA ALA A 148 10.08 4.88 6.65
C ALA A 148 11.51 4.36 6.73
N ASP A 149 12.39 5.06 7.45
CA ASP A 149 13.73 4.53 7.73
C ASP A 149 13.62 3.14 8.34
N ASP A 150 14.43 2.20 7.85
CA ASP A 150 14.42 0.86 8.40
C ASP A 150 15.16 0.76 9.74
N SER A 151 15.06 -0.40 10.40
CA SER A 151 15.70 -0.62 11.70
C SER A 151 17.24 -0.49 11.70
N ALA A 152 17.89 -0.48 10.53
CA ALA A 152 19.32 -0.19 10.40
C ALA A 152 19.62 1.26 10.02
N GLY A 153 18.59 2.11 9.85
CA GLY A 153 18.71 3.49 9.40
C GLY A 153 19.19 3.61 7.97
N THR A 154 19.01 2.57 7.13
CA THR A 154 19.16 2.77 5.69
C THR A 154 17.91 3.52 5.25
N GLY A 155 18.08 4.80 4.91
CA GLY A 155 16.97 5.62 4.41
C GLY A 155 16.32 4.94 3.21
N THR A 156 15.00 5.09 3.10
CA THR A 156 14.25 4.54 1.97
C THR A 156 14.65 5.24 0.68
N ASN A 157 14.50 4.54 -0.44
CA ASN A 157 14.52 5.16 -1.77
C ASN A 157 13.14 5.75 -2.14
N GLY A 158 12.30 6.05 -1.14
CA GLY A 158 10.89 6.43 -1.29
C GLY A 158 9.92 5.26 -1.14
N GLY A 159 8.70 5.55 -0.68
CA GLY A 159 7.61 4.58 -0.53
C GLY A 159 6.68 4.52 -1.73
N LEU A 160 5.40 4.21 -1.47
CA LEU A 160 4.35 4.17 -2.48
C LEU A 160 4.21 5.49 -3.25
N LEU A 161 4.30 6.64 -2.57
CA LEU A 161 4.17 7.94 -3.25
C LEU A 161 5.22 8.16 -4.33
N ALA A 162 6.47 7.74 -4.11
CA ALA A 162 7.54 7.89 -5.10
C ALA A 162 7.22 7.10 -6.38
N VAL A 163 6.71 5.88 -6.24
CA VAL A 163 6.29 5.04 -7.37
C VAL A 163 5.15 5.69 -8.15
N LEU A 164 4.17 6.28 -7.46
CA LEU A 164 3.02 6.94 -8.08
C LEU A 164 3.39 8.29 -8.70
N ASP A 165 4.37 9.02 -8.15
CA ASP A 165 4.91 10.26 -8.72
C ASP A 165 5.65 9.99 -10.02
N ASP A 166 6.50 8.97 -10.04
CA ASP A 166 7.21 8.51 -11.25
C ASP A 166 6.24 8.08 -12.37
N ALA A 167 5.05 7.59 -12.00
CA ALA A 167 3.97 7.26 -12.91
C ALA A 167 3.08 8.47 -13.29
N GLY A 168 3.26 9.62 -12.64
CA GLY A 168 2.52 10.86 -12.88
C GLY A 168 1.08 10.87 -12.36
N LEU A 169 0.76 10.03 -11.37
CA LEU A 169 -0.62 9.81 -10.89
C LEU A 169 -0.99 10.65 -9.66
N LEU A 170 -0.01 11.20 -8.93
CA LEU A 170 -0.28 11.91 -7.67
C LEU A 170 -1.24 13.10 -7.81
N GLY A 171 -1.23 13.74 -8.98
CA GLY A 171 -2.12 14.86 -9.31
C GLY A 171 -3.52 14.46 -9.77
N ASP A 172 -3.83 13.17 -9.90
CA ASP A 172 -5.15 12.72 -10.33
C ASP A 172 -6.22 13.20 -9.36
N ALA A 173 -7.27 13.82 -9.91
CA ALA A 173 -8.43 14.19 -9.11
C ALA A 173 -9.22 12.93 -8.75
N ILE A 174 -9.51 12.74 -7.47
CA ILE A 174 -10.37 11.66 -6.96
C ILE A 174 -11.77 12.22 -6.75
N PRO A 175 -12.68 12.16 -7.75
CA PRO A 175 -14.00 12.75 -7.61
C PRO A 175 -14.82 11.99 -6.57
N ALA A 176 -15.78 12.70 -5.97
CA ALA A 176 -16.92 12.03 -5.34
C ALA A 176 -17.60 11.15 -6.40
N SER A 177 -17.91 9.91 -6.05
CA SER A 177 -18.74 9.06 -6.89
C SER A 177 -20.06 9.78 -7.11
N VAL A 178 -20.27 10.19 -8.37
CA VAL A 178 -21.63 10.39 -8.85
C VAL A 178 -22.12 8.97 -9.03
N THR A 179 -22.98 8.48 -8.13
CA THR A 179 -23.54 7.13 -8.20
C THR A 179 -23.82 6.73 -9.66
N GLY A 180 -23.05 5.77 -10.20
CA GLY A 180 -23.28 5.20 -11.54
C GLY A 180 -22.38 5.66 -12.70
N VAL A 181 -21.17 6.19 -12.49
CA VAL A 181 -20.23 6.50 -13.59
C VAL A 181 -18.93 5.69 -13.48
N SER A 182 -18.63 4.90 -14.51
CA SER A 182 -17.37 4.16 -14.69
C SER A 182 -16.26 5.12 -15.11
N THR A 183 -15.03 4.93 -14.61
CA THR A 183 -13.84 5.74 -14.95
C THR A 183 -13.52 5.75 -16.45
N SER A 184 -13.99 4.76 -17.20
CA SER A 184 -13.93 4.74 -18.67
C SER A 184 -14.74 5.85 -19.38
N GLU A 185 -15.66 6.52 -18.69
CA GLU A 185 -16.45 7.62 -19.25
C GLU A 185 -15.83 9.01 -18.97
N PHE A 186 -14.85 9.11 -18.07
CA PHE A 186 -14.21 10.39 -17.75
C PHE A 186 -13.15 10.82 -18.78
N ASP A 187 -12.54 9.87 -19.49
CA ASP A 187 -11.62 10.15 -20.61
C ASP A 187 -12.29 10.95 -21.76
N PHE A 188 -13.62 10.94 -21.87
CA PHE A 188 -14.35 11.71 -22.88
C PHE A 188 -14.79 13.11 -22.44
N ALA A 189 -14.85 13.38 -21.14
CA ALA A 189 -15.38 14.66 -20.63
C ALA A 189 -14.32 15.77 -20.55
N LEU A 190 -13.03 15.41 -20.51
CA LEU A 190 -11.92 16.39 -20.46
C LEU A 190 -11.36 16.76 -21.84
N ALA A 191 -11.80 16.07 -22.90
CA ALA A 191 -11.35 16.29 -24.28
C ALA A 191 -12.36 17.05 -25.18
N ALA A 192 -13.41 17.65 -24.61
CA ALA A 192 -14.48 18.35 -25.34
C ALA A 192 -14.48 19.88 -25.13
#